data_AF-A0A7T6Z1E5-F1
#
_entry.id   AF-A0A7T6Z1E5-F1
#
_cell.length_a   1.000
_cell.length_b   1.000
_cell.length_c   1.000
_cell.angle_alpha   90.00
_cell.angle_beta   90.00
_cell.angle_gamma   90.00
#
_symmetry.space_group_name_H-M   'P 1'
#
loop_
_entity.id
_entity.type
_entity.pdbx_description
1 polymer ?
#
loop_
_entity_poly.entity_id
_entity_poly.type
_entity_poly.pdbx_seq_one_letter_code
_entity_poly.pdbx_strand_id
1 'polypeptide(L)'
;MAKNKTHLDRKIQNYIDDLFADIGGSQELFDMKEELSTNLKEKIADYKSRGLKEDEAFKEAVISMGDLNGLVDDMRKHGREEAKKSVYSTKAARISTAGLIAGTVLVLFGFFNSLMLFFMDVPNVAVVGPLIFIVAGGALLTYSVLTRKTSKRYAMNKIRASLYALAMGIMLFSFYVAGSSGFATGEMFTAISSFMIFFIAGIGLFLGLVLTGTNRRKDD
;
A
#
# COMPACT_ATOMS: atom_id res chain seq x y z
N MET A 1 -30.55 -44.59 8.99
CA MET A 1 -30.03 -43.49 9.84
C MET A 1 -29.21 -42.43 9.10
N ALA A 2 -28.60 -42.70 7.94
CA ALA A 2 -27.76 -41.71 7.23
C ALA A 2 -28.53 -40.53 6.58
N LYS A 3 -29.80 -40.72 6.21
CA LYS A 3 -30.62 -39.71 5.48
C LYS A 3 -31.02 -38.48 6.32
N ASN A 4 -31.11 -38.62 7.66
CA ASN A 4 -31.47 -37.51 8.55
C ASN A 4 -30.29 -36.57 8.85
N LYS A 5 -29.06 -37.10 8.93
CA LYS A 5 -27.86 -36.28 9.20
C LYS A 5 -27.70 -35.17 8.15
N THR A 6 -27.88 -35.54 6.89
CA THR A 6 -27.81 -34.63 5.74
C THR A 6 -28.93 -33.59 5.70
N HIS A 7 -30.11 -33.88 6.26
CA HIS A 7 -31.21 -32.91 6.31
C HIS A 7 -30.96 -31.83 7.36
N LEU A 8 -30.54 -32.24 8.56
CA LEU A 8 -30.21 -31.32 9.65
C LEU A 8 -29.02 -30.42 9.30
N ASP A 9 -27.95 -31.00 8.74
CA ASP A 9 -26.77 -30.26 8.31
C ASP A 9 -27.13 -29.15 7.30
N ARG A 10 -28.00 -29.45 6.33
CA ARG A 10 -28.47 -28.48 5.36
C ARG A 10 -29.35 -27.39 5.99
N LYS A 11 -30.17 -27.75 6.99
CA LYS A 11 -31.00 -26.78 7.73
C LYS A 11 -30.14 -25.80 8.53
N ILE A 12 -29.06 -26.28 9.14
CA ILE A 12 -28.08 -25.45 9.86
C ILE A 12 -27.35 -24.52 8.90
N GLN A 13 -26.83 -25.06 7.78
CA GLN A 13 -26.14 -24.25 6.78
C GLN A 13 -27.04 -23.15 6.21
N ASN A 14 -28.28 -23.47 5.84
CA ASN A 14 -29.22 -22.47 5.33
C ASN A 14 -29.49 -21.36 6.36
N TYR A 15 -29.68 -21.71 7.63
CA TYR A 15 -29.91 -20.72 8.69
C TYR A 15 -28.70 -19.77 8.86
N ILE A 16 -27.49 -20.32 8.86
CA ILE A 16 -26.26 -19.53 8.96
C ILE A 16 -26.03 -18.69 7.71
N ASP A 17 -26.29 -19.22 6.52
CA ASP A 17 -26.17 -18.45 5.28
C ASP A 17 -27.16 -17.29 5.23
N ASP A 18 -28.41 -17.52 5.63
CA ASP A 18 -29.44 -16.48 5.71
C ASP A 18 -29.07 -15.38 6.73
N LEU A 19 -28.50 -15.77 7.88
CA LEU A 19 -28.06 -14.83 8.91
C LEU A 19 -26.99 -13.84 8.41
N PHE A 20 -26.13 -14.28 7.49
CA PHE A 20 -25.03 -13.50 6.94
C PHE A 20 -25.21 -13.13 5.45
N ALA A 21 -26.43 -13.25 4.90
CA ALA A 21 -26.69 -13.09 3.47
C ALA A 21 -26.27 -11.71 2.91
N ASP A 22 -26.38 -10.66 3.73
CA ASP A 22 -26.04 -9.29 3.37
C ASP A 22 -24.56 -8.92 3.60
N ILE A 23 -23.70 -9.91 3.91
CA ILE A 23 -22.29 -9.68 4.21
C ILE A 23 -21.44 -10.29 3.09
N GLY A 24 -20.53 -9.48 2.54
CA GLY A 24 -19.61 -9.93 1.51
C GLY A 24 -18.67 -11.03 2.01
N GLY A 25 -18.33 -11.98 1.14
CA GLY A 25 -17.46 -13.10 1.52
C GLY A 25 -16.07 -12.65 1.99
N SER A 26 -15.62 -13.21 3.12
CA SER A 26 -14.25 -13.11 3.63
C SER A 26 -13.84 -14.43 4.30
N GLN A 27 -12.54 -14.64 4.52
CA GLN A 27 -12.06 -15.83 5.24
C GLN A 27 -12.58 -15.84 6.68
N GLU A 28 -12.57 -14.68 7.36
CA GLU A 28 -13.09 -14.53 8.72
C GLU A 28 -14.60 -14.84 8.80
N LEU A 29 -15.38 -14.43 7.79
CA LEU A 29 -16.78 -14.80 7.68
C LEU A 29 -16.95 -16.32 7.51
N PHE A 30 -16.11 -16.95 6.69
CA PHE A 30 -16.14 -18.39 6.48
C PHE A 30 -15.86 -19.14 7.79
N ASP A 31 -14.78 -18.78 8.48
CA ASP A 31 -14.37 -19.41 9.74
C ASP A 31 -15.45 -19.23 10.82
N MET A 32 -16.05 -18.04 10.91
CA MET A 32 -17.18 -17.75 11.82
C MET A 32 -18.41 -18.60 11.52
N LYS A 33 -18.77 -18.74 10.23
CA LYS A 33 -19.90 -19.60 9.83
C LYS A 33 -19.63 -21.07 10.20
N GLU A 34 -18.40 -21.53 10.08
CA GLU A 34 -18.00 -22.88 10.47
C GLU A 34 -18.10 -23.08 12.00
N GLU A 35 -17.61 -22.12 12.78
CA GLU A 35 -17.69 -22.14 14.25
C GLU A 35 -19.14 -22.14 14.74
N LEU A 36 -19.98 -21.25 14.22
CA LEU A 36 -21.40 -21.19 14.56
C LEU A 36 -22.14 -22.47 14.15
N SER A 37 -21.83 -23.01 12.96
CA SER A 37 -22.41 -24.29 12.51
C SER A 37 -22.04 -25.43 13.44
N THR A 38 -20.79 -25.48 13.92
CA THR A 38 -20.31 -26.51 14.84
C THR A 38 -21.00 -26.39 16.19
N ASN A 39 -21.04 -25.18 16.77
CA ASN A 39 -21.73 -24.91 18.03
C ASN A 39 -23.24 -25.25 17.97
N LEU A 40 -23.92 -24.95 16.86
CA LEU A 40 -25.33 -25.32 16.65
C LEU A 40 -25.50 -26.84 16.64
N LYS A 41 -24.63 -27.58 15.93
CA LYS A 41 -24.69 -29.05 15.88
C LYS A 41 -24.52 -29.66 17.26
N GLU A 42 -23.58 -29.15 18.06
CA GLU A 42 -23.34 -29.62 19.43
C GLU A 42 -24.54 -29.38 20.34
N LYS A 43 -25.11 -28.16 20.35
CA LYS A 43 -26.33 -27.85 21.12
C LYS A 43 -27.52 -28.72 20.70
N ILE A 44 -27.73 -28.90 19.40
CA ILE A 44 -28.81 -29.76 18.89
C ILE A 44 -28.61 -31.21 19.33
N ALA A 45 -27.37 -31.72 19.30
CA ALA A 45 -27.06 -33.07 19.78
C ALA A 45 -27.36 -33.23 21.28
N ASP A 46 -27.01 -32.24 22.11
CA ASP A 46 -27.33 -32.21 23.53
C ASP A 46 -28.85 -32.22 23.76
N TYR A 47 -29.62 -31.36 23.10
CA TYR A 47 -31.08 -31.36 23.22
C TYR A 47 -31.72 -32.69 22.74
N LYS A 48 -31.21 -33.28 21.66
CA LYS A 48 -31.66 -34.61 21.21
C LYS A 48 -31.34 -35.70 22.24
N SER A 49 -30.21 -35.62 22.92
CA SER A 49 -29.85 -36.56 24.00
C SER A 49 -30.79 -36.48 25.20
N ARG A 50 -31.42 -35.31 25.41
CA ARG A 50 -32.44 -35.06 26.44
C ARG A 50 -33.86 -35.47 26.00
N GLY A 51 -34.01 -36.08 24.82
CA GLY A 51 -35.27 -36.64 24.32
C GLY A 51 -36.07 -35.71 23.41
N LEU A 52 -35.55 -34.53 23.03
CA LEU A 52 -36.24 -33.64 22.10
C LEU A 52 -36.21 -34.19 20.67
N LYS A 53 -37.29 -33.94 19.92
CA LYS A 53 -37.32 -34.21 18.47
C LYS A 53 -36.39 -33.24 17.74
N GLU A 54 -35.87 -33.64 16.59
CA GLU A 54 -34.87 -32.87 15.84
C GLU A 54 -35.29 -31.43 15.52
N ASP A 55 -36.53 -31.21 15.12
CA ASP A 55 -37.04 -29.86 14.83
C ASP A 55 -37.21 -29.00 16.09
N GLU A 56 -37.54 -29.61 17.23
CA GLU A 56 -37.65 -28.93 18.52
C GLU A 56 -36.25 -28.59 19.06
N ALA A 57 -35.32 -29.55 18.98
CA ALA A 57 -33.92 -29.36 19.35
C ALA A 57 -33.23 -28.28 18.51
N PHE A 58 -33.54 -28.18 17.21
CA PHE A 58 -33.07 -27.09 16.36
C PHE A 58 -33.58 -25.73 16.84
N LYS A 59 -34.89 -25.61 17.10
CA LYS A 59 -35.48 -24.35 17.59
C LYS A 59 -34.87 -23.93 18.93
N GLU A 60 -34.74 -24.87 19.86
CA GLU A 60 -34.16 -24.61 21.19
C GLU A 60 -32.68 -24.22 21.10
N ALA A 61 -31.91 -24.85 20.22
CA ALA A 61 -30.52 -24.49 19.97
C ALA A 61 -30.36 -23.08 19.39
N VAL A 62 -31.23 -22.68 18.45
CA VAL A 62 -31.24 -21.32 17.91
C VAL A 62 -31.60 -20.30 18.99
N ILE A 63 -32.63 -20.58 19.81
CA ILE A 63 -33.00 -19.71 20.94
C ILE A 63 -31.84 -19.58 21.93
N SER A 64 -31.15 -20.69 22.22
CA SER A 64 -30.00 -20.71 23.13
C SER A 64 -28.78 -19.95 22.62
N MET A 65 -28.63 -19.75 21.30
CA MET A 65 -27.59 -18.88 20.74
C MET A 65 -27.86 -17.39 20.96
N GLY A 66 -29.11 -17.02 21.24
CA GLY A 66 -29.47 -15.64 21.51
C GLY A 66 -29.46 -14.74 20.27
N ASP A 67 -29.30 -13.43 20.50
CA ASP A 67 -29.32 -12.42 19.45
C ASP A 67 -27.97 -12.33 18.73
N LEU A 68 -27.91 -12.84 17.51
CA LEU A 68 -26.73 -12.80 16.65
C LEU A 68 -26.63 -11.50 15.82
N ASN A 69 -27.59 -10.57 15.94
CA ASN A 69 -27.58 -9.32 15.19
C ASN A 69 -26.34 -8.46 15.49
N GLY A 70 -25.85 -8.48 16.75
CA GLY A 70 -24.62 -7.78 17.12
C GLY A 70 -23.40 -8.32 16.37
N LEU A 71 -23.28 -9.64 16.28
CA LEU A 71 -22.20 -10.32 15.56
C LEU A 71 -22.26 -10.05 14.04
N VAL A 72 -23.47 -10.06 13.48
CA VAL A 72 -23.72 -9.69 12.07
C VAL A 72 -23.31 -8.23 11.81
N ASP A 73 -23.66 -7.30 12.70
CA ASP A 73 -23.30 -5.89 12.54
C ASP A 73 -21.77 -5.67 12.65
N ASP A 74 -21.10 -6.40 13.53
CA ASP A 74 -19.63 -6.35 13.66
C ASP A 74 -18.92 -6.90 12.42
N MET A 75 -19.42 -7.99 11.84
CA MET A 75 -18.92 -8.52 10.57
C MET A 75 -19.20 -7.57 9.40
N ARG A 76 -20.37 -6.91 9.40
CA ARG A 76 -20.71 -5.89 8.40
C ARG A 76 -19.83 -4.65 8.53
N LYS A 77 -19.44 -4.24 9.74
CA LYS A 77 -18.48 -3.16 9.99
C LYS A 77 -17.08 -3.56 9.52
N HIS A 78 -16.60 -4.75 9.90
CA HIS A 78 -15.32 -5.28 9.45
C HIS A 78 -15.22 -5.34 7.93
N GLY A 79 -16.20 -5.95 7.25
CA GLY A 79 -16.21 -6.01 5.78
C GLY A 79 -16.25 -4.63 5.11
N ARG A 80 -16.93 -3.64 5.70
CA ARG A 80 -16.91 -2.25 5.21
C ARG A 80 -15.57 -1.56 5.45
N GLU A 81 -14.91 -1.82 6.58
CA GLU A 81 -13.58 -1.29 6.85
C GLU A 81 -12.51 -1.93 5.96
N GLU A 82 -12.59 -3.24 5.72
CA GLU A 82 -11.71 -3.96 4.79
C GLU A 82 -11.91 -3.47 3.36
N ALA A 83 -13.16 -3.32 2.91
CA ALA A 83 -13.46 -2.76 1.59
C ALA A 83 -12.95 -1.31 1.46
N LYS A 84 -13.09 -0.48 2.50
CA LYS A 84 -12.49 0.85 2.52
C LYS A 84 -10.96 0.80 2.50
N LYS A 85 -10.34 -0.07 3.28
CA LYS A 85 -8.87 -0.27 3.32
C LYS A 85 -8.35 -0.78 1.97
N SER A 86 -9.04 -1.69 1.30
CA SER A 86 -8.65 -2.25 0.00
C SER A 86 -8.75 -1.21 -1.13
N VAL A 87 -9.79 -0.37 -1.12
CA VAL A 87 -9.95 0.74 -2.08
C VAL A 87 -8.91 1.83 -1.87
N TYR A 88 -8.59 2.20 -0.62
CA TYR A 88 -7.53 3.17 -0.31
C TYR A 88 -6.12 2.62 -0.62
N SER A 89 -5.87 1.35 -0.30
CA SER A 89 -4.62 0.64 -0.61
C SER A 89 -4.38 0.58 -2.13
N THR A 90 -5.44 0.37 -2.91
CA THR A 90 -5.35 0.25 -4.38
C THR A 90 -4.99 1.56 -5.07
N LYS A 91 -5.58 2.69 -4.68
CA LYS A 91 -5.29 4.00 -5.33
C LYS A 91 -3.90 4.54 -4.97
N ALA A 92 -3.50 4.46 -3.69
CA ALA A 92 -2.18 4.92 -3.27
C ALA A 92 -1.03 4.04 -3.82
N ALA A 93 -1.23 2.71 -3.86
CA ALA A 93 -0.27 1.81 -4.48
C ALA A 93 -0.16 2.04 -6.00
N ARG A 94 -1.28 2.27 -6.70
CA ARG A 94 -1.26 2.58 -8.14
C ARG A 94 -0.57 3.91 -8.45
N ILE A 95 -0.79 4.97 -7.64
CA ILE A 95 -0.12 6.26 -7.81
C ILE A 95 1.39 6.14 -7.57
N SER A 96 1.81 5.39 -6.56
CA SER A 96 3.24 5.12 -6.29
C SER A 96 3.88 4.30 -7.43
N THR A 97 3.21 3.28 -7.95
CA THR A 97 3.71 2.48 -9.08
C THR A 97 3.78 3.27 -10.38
N ALA A 98 2.74 4.06 -10.71
CA ALA A 98 2.75 4.93 -11.88
C ALA A 98 3.88 5.96 -11.80
N GLY A 99 4.11 6.53 -10.61
CA GLY A 99 5.23 7.43 -10.39
C GLY A 99 6.60 6.73 -10.53
N LEU A 100 6.76 5.51 -10.02
CA LEU A 100 8.00 4.74 -10.24
C LEU A 100 8.30 4.53 -11.73
N ILE A 101 7.29 4.15 -12.51
CA ILE A 101 7.43 3.94 -13.95
C ILE A 101 7.75 5.27 -14.64
N ALA A 102 6.96 6.32 -14.40
CA ALA A 102 7.15 7.63 -15.01
C ALA A 102 8.53 8.21 -14.66
N GLY A 103 8.95 8.13 -13.40
CA GLY A 103 10.27 8.59 -12.95
C GLY A 103 11.40 7.81 -13.61
N THR A 104 11.27 6.49 -13.72
CA THR A 104 12.27 5.64 -14.39
C THR A 104 12.39 5.98 -15.87
N VAL A 105 11.26 6.08 -16.59
CA VAL A 105 11.22 6.45 -18.00
C VAL A 105 11.85 7.83 -18.20
N LEU A 106 11.57 8.78 -17.31
CA LEU A 106 12.06 10.15 -17.41
C LEU A 106 13.58 10.25 -17.14
N VAL A 107 14.11 9.49 -16.17
CA VAL A 107 15.57 9.36 -15.97
C VAL A 107 16.23 8.73 -17.20
N LEU A 108 15.68 7.63 -17.72
CA LEU A 108 16.21 6.96 -18.91
C LEU A 108 16.17 7.89 -20.13
N PHE A 109 15.08 8.66 -20.29
CA PHE A 109 14.97 9.64 -21.35
C PHE A 109 16.10 10.67 -21.28
N GLY A 110 16.35 11.26 -20.10
CA GLY A 110 17.45 12.21 -19.92
C GLY A 110 18.83 11.59 -20.19
N PHE A 111 19.06 10.38 -19.69
CA PHE A 111 20.32 9.65 -19.88
C PHE A 111 20.57 9.31 -21.35
N PHE A 112 19.61 8.67 -22.03
CA PHE A 112 19.78 8.26 -23.42
C PHE A 112 19.86 9.46 -24.38
N ASN A 113 19.11 10.53 -24.14
CA ASN A 113 19.26 11.74 -24.96
C ASN A 113 20.63 12.38 -24.76
N SER A 114 21.15 12.46 -23.53
CA SER A 114 22.49 12.98 -23.28
C SER A 114 23.55 12.11 -23.96
N LEU A 115 23.42 10.78 -23.87
CA LEU A 115 24.34 9.84 -24.48
C LEU A 115 24.31 9.93 -26.03
N MET A 116 23.12 10.02 -26.61
CA MET A 116 22.94 10.23 -28.05
C MET A 116 23.64 11.52 -28.50
N LEU A 117 23.41 12.63 -27.80
CA LEU A 117 24.04 13.91 -28.10
C LEU A 117 25.56 13.83 -27.99
N PHE A 118 26.09 13.13 -26.99
CA PHE A 118 27.53 12.91 -26.86
C PHE A 118 28.12 12.19 -28.08
N PHE A 119 27.46 11.12 -28.57
CA PHE A 119 27.91 10.40 -29.77
C PHE A 119 27.70 11.16 -31.08
N MET A 120 26.90 12.21 -31.08
CA MET A 120 26.71 13.11 -32.23
C MET A 120 27.75 14.23 -32.30
N ASP A 121 28.74 14.24 -31.40
CA ASP A 121 29.77 15.28 -31.29
C ASP A 121 29.18 16.71 -31.20
N VAL A 122 27.99 16.84 -30.60
CA VAL A 122 27.42 18.17 -30.32
C VAL A 122 28.14 18.83 -29.15
N PRO A 123 28.11 20.18 -29.03
CA PRO A 123 28.76 20.88 -27.94
C PRO A 123 28.36 20.34 -26.56
N ASN A 124 29.34 20.20 -25.65
CA ASN A 124 29.13 19.62 -24.31
C ASN A 124 28.00 20.28 -23.50
N VAL A 125 27.77 21.58 -23.71
CA VAL A 125 26.64 22.30 -23.09
C VAL A 125 25.29 21.70 -23.49
N ALA A 126 25.13 21.30 -24.76
CA ALA A 126 23.93 20.65 -25.25
C ALA A 126 23.80 19.21 -24.73
N VAL A 127 24.92 18.48 -24.60
CA VAL A 127 24.96 17.13 -24.03
C VAL A 127 24.41 17.08 -22.61
N VAL A 128 24.63 18.13 -21.82
CA VAL A 128 24.16 18.23 -20.43
C VAL A 128 22.69 18.61 -20.31
N GLY A 129 22.12 19.29 -21.31
CA GLY A 129 20.75 19.78 -21.27
C GLY A 129 19.72 18.72 -20.86
N PRO A 130 19.69 17.53 -21.48
CA PRO A 130 18.74 16.47 -21.12
C PRO A 130 18.93 15.89 -19.71
N LEU A 131 20.04 16.15 -19.01
CA LEU A 131 20.22 15.70 -17.63
C LEU A 131 19.24 16.35 -16.65
N ILE A 132 18.57 17.45 -17.03
CA ILE A 132 17.47 18.03 -16.23
C ILE A 132 16.32 17.03 -15.99
N PHE A 133 16.11 16.10 -16.93
CA PHE A 133 15.13 15.04 -16.75
C PHE A 133 15.57 14.09 -15.62
N ILE A 134 16.86 13.84 -15.43
CA ILE A 134 17.33 13.03 -14.28
C ILE A 134 16.99 13.70 -12.95
N VAL A 135 17.03 15.03 -12.86
CA VAL A 135 16.63 15.80 -11.68
C VAL A 135 15.14 15.59 -11.38
N ALA A 136 14.28 15.82 -12.36
CA ALA A 136 12.83 15.66 -12.20
C ALA A 136 12.45 14.20 -11.91
N GLY A 137 13.07 13.26 -12.62
CA GLY A 137 12.84 11.82 -12.48
C GLY A 137 13.30 11.31 -11.13
N GLY A 138 14.48 11.73 -10.65
CA GLY A 138 15.01 11.36 -9.34
C GLY A 138 14.17 11.89 -8.17
N ALA A 139 13.67 13.12 -8.26
CA ALA A 139 12.74 13.67 -7.27
C ALA A 139 11.42 12.86 -7.24
N LEU A 140 10.88 12.55 -8.42
CA LEU A 140 9.64 11.79 -8.56
C LEU A 140 9.81 10.35 -8.04
N LEU A 141 10.91 9.67 -8.38
CA LEU A 141 11.26 8.35 -7.86
C LEU A 141 11.36 8.36 -6.33
N THR A 142 12.02 9.37 -5.75
CA THR A 142 12.15 9.51 -4.30
C THR A 142 10.78 9.61 -3.62
N TYR A 143 9.89 10.45 -4.15
CA TYR A 143 8.52 10.55 -3.65
C TYR A 143 7.77 9.22 -3.77
N SER A 144 7.84 8.58 -4.94
CA SER A 144 7.11 7.34 -5.23
C SER A 144 7.60 6.16 -4.38
N VAL A 145 8.90 6.04 -4.15
CA VAL A 145 9.48 5.00 -3.26
C VAL A 145 9.03 5.23 -1.82
N LEU A 146 9.10 6.46 -1.31
CA LEU A 146 8.79 6.76 0.08
C LEU A 146 7.30 6.65 0.41
N THR A 147 6.43 6.92 -0.58
CA THR A 147 4.98 6.76 -0.44
C THR A 147 4.51 5.32 -0.66
N ARG A 148 5.38 4.42 -1.13
CA ARG A 148 5.05 3.00 -1.32
C ARG A 148 5.01 2.27 0.02
N LYS A 149 3.90 1.60 0.31
CA LYS A 149 3.85 0.59 1.38
C LYS A 149 4.59 -0.66 0.89
N THR A 150 5.63 -1.07 1.61
CA THR A 150 6.36 -2.32 1.34
C THR A 150 6.07 -3.32 2.45
N SER A 151 6.40 -4.60 2.23
CA SER A 151 6.21 -5.65 3.25
C SER A 151 6.86 -5.25 4.57
N LYS A 152 8.08 -4.68 4.52
CA LYS A 152 8.92 -4.35 5.69
C LYS A 152 8.77 -2.93 6.26
N ARG A 153 8.06 -1.99 5.58
CA ARG A 153 7.95 -0.59 6.03
C ARG A 153 6.59 0.04 5.74
N TYR A 154 6.12 0.88 6.67
CA TYR A 154 4.93 1.71 6.48
C TYR A 154 5.18 2.87 5.50
N ALA A 155 4.19 3.19 4.67
CA ALA A 155 4.22 4.30 3.70
C ALA A 155 4.39 5.68 4.38
N MET A 156 5.32 6.50 3.90
CA MET A 156 5.64 7.80 4.47
C MET A 156 4.51 8.82 4.33
N ASN A 157 4.38 9.70 5.34
CA ASN A 157 3.48 10.85 5.24
C ASN A 157 3.86 11.67 4.00
N LYS A 158 2.86 12.02 3.19
CA LYS A 158 3.03 12.74 1.91
C LYS A 158 3.88 14.01 2.06
N ILE A 159 3.73 14.76 3.16
CA ILE A 159 4.50 15.99 3.43
C ILE A 159 5.98 15.67 3.63
N ARG A 160 6.31 14.65 4.44
CA ARG A 160 7.72 14.25 4.62
C ARG A 160 8.29 13.67 3.33
N ALA A 161 7.53 12.85 2.62
CA ALA A 161 7.95 12.28 1.33
C ALA A 161 8.22 13.37 0.28
N SER A 162 7.42 14.43 0.23
CA SER A 162 7.64 15.56 -0.67
C SER A 162 8.88 16.36 -0.28
N LEU A 163 9.17 16.54 1.02
CA LEU A 163 10.39 17.20 1.48
C LEU A 163 11.65 16.38 1.14
N TYR A 164 11.60 15.05 1.26
CA TYR A 164 12.69 14.18 0.80
C TYR A 164 12.88 14.24 -0.72
N ALA A 165 11.79 14.23 -1.49
CA ALA A 165 11.83 14.38 -2.93
C ALA A 165 12.42 15.74 -3.35
N LEU A 166 12.05 16.81 -2.64
CA LEU A 166 12.62 18.14 -2.83
C LEU A 166 14.11 18.16 -2.51
N ALA A 167 14.53 17.59 -1.39
CA ALA A 167 15.93 17.50 -1.00
C ALA A 167 16.76 16.75 -2.05
N MET A 168 16.27 15.59 -2.50
CA MET A 168 16.92 14.82 -3.57
C MET A 168 16.95 15.58 -4.89
N GLY A 169 15.84 16.23 -5.27
CA GLY A 169 15.77 17.08 -6.46
C GLY A 169 16.79 18.20 -6.43
N ILE A 170 16.92 18.92 -5.31
CA ILE A 170 17.91 19.99 -5.14
C ILE A 170 19.34 19.44 -5.23
N MET A 171 19.62 18.29 -4.61
CA MET A 171 20.94 17.66 -4.71
C MET A 171 21.26 17.26 -6.16
N LEU A 172 20.34 16.63 -6.88
CA LEU A 172 20.55 16.31 -8.29
C LEU A 172 20.66 17.57 -9.17
N PHE A 173 19.88 18.59 -8.86
CA PHE A 173 19.94 19.88 -9.56
C PHE A 173 21.31 20.54 -9.38
N SER A 174 21.96 20.38 -8.23
CA SER A 174 23.32 20.88 -8.03
C SER A 174 24.32 20.30 -9.03
N PHE A 175 24.25 18.99 -9.32
CA PHE A 175 25.10 18.35 -10.33
C PHE A 175 24.77 18.83 -11.74
N TYR A 176 23.48 19.00 -12.05
CA TYR A 176 23.04 19.53 -13.33
C TYR A 176 23.58 20.95 -13.58
N VAL A 177 23.43 21.85 -12.61
CA VAL A 177 23.91 23.23 -12.73
C VAL A 177 25.44 23.28 -12.79
N ALA A 178 26.13 22.43 -12.01
CA ALA A 178 27.58 22.33 -12.05
C ALA A 178 28.09 21.95 -13.45
N GLY A 179 27.50 20.91 -14.06
CA GLY A 179 27.81 20.53 -15.43
C GLY A 179 27.48 21.65 -16.42
N SER A 180 26.24 22.16 -16.37
CA SER A 180 25.78 23.16 -17.33
C SER A 180 26.61 24.43 -17.29
N SER A 181 26.90 24.96 -16.10
CA SER A 181 27.71 26.16 -15.93
C SER A 181 29.18 25.92 -16.26
N GLY A 182 29.75 24.80 -15.82
CA GLY A 182 31.15 24.45 -16.10
C GLY A 182 31.45 24.31 -17.58
N PHE A 183 30.58 23.65 -18.34
CA PHE A 183 30.75 23.55 -19.79
C PHE A 183 30.43 24.85 -20.53
N ALA A 184 29.53 25.69 -19.99
CA ALA A 184 29.18 26.97 -20.62
C ALA A 184 30.26 28.04 -20.44
N THR A 185 30.91 28.08 -19.27
CA THR A 185 31.96 29.07 -19.00
C THR A 185 33.37 28.56 -19.28
N GLY A 186 33.56 27.24 -19.30
CA GLY A 186 34.90 26.61 -19.37
C GLY A 186 35.67 26.68 -18.05
N GLU A 187 35.08 27.25 -17.00
CA GLU A 187 35.73 27.55 -15.74
C GLU A 187 35.28 26.59 -14.63
N MET A 188 36.24 25.82 -14.09
CA MET A 188 35.95 24.84 -13.04
C MET A 188 35.44 25.51 -11.75
N PHE A 189 35.91 26.71 -11.43
CA PHE A 189 35.45 27.45 -10.25
C PHE A 189 33.96 27.83 -10.33
N THR A 190 33.44 28.15 -11.52
CA THR A 190 32.00 28.43 -11.71
C THR A 190 31.15 27.18 -11.48
N ALA A 191 31.62 26.02 -11.96
CA ALA A 191 30.97 24.73 -11.72
C ALA A 191 30.90 24.41 -10.22
N ILE A 192 32.01 24.59 -9.50
CA ILE A 192 32.09 24.32 -8.05
C ILE A 192 31.20 25.29 -7.27
N SER A 193 31.26 26.59 -7.59
CA SER A 193 30.48 27.61 -6.88
C SER A 193 28.98 27.38 -7.03
N SER A 194 28.53 27.04 -8.23
CA SER A 194 27.12 26.77 -8.50
C SER A 194 26.65 25.44 -7.88
N PHE A 195 27.50 24.41 -7.89
CA PHE A 195 27.25 23.16 -7.18
C PHE A 195 27.00 23.38 -5.68
N MET A 196 27.92 24.08 -5.02
CA MET A 196 27.93 24.23 -3.56
C MET A 196 26.64 24.85 -3.03
N ILE A 197 26.12 25.90 -3.68
CA ILE A 197 24.92 26.62 -3.24
C ILE A 197 23.72 25.68 -3.12
N PHE A 198 23.44 24.90 -4.17
CA PHE A 198 22.30 23.98 -4.17
C PHE A 198 22.58 22.74 -3.33
N PHE A 199 23.80 22.19 -3.40
CA PHE A 199 24.12 20.97 -2.68
C PHE A 199 24.03 21.15 -1.16
N ILE A 200 24.52 22.27 -0.62
CA ILE A 200 24.45 22.59 0.81
C ILE A 200 22.98 22.74 1.27
N ALA A 201 22.14 23.42 0.48
CA ALA A 201 20.72 23.54 0.79
C ALA A 201 20.00 22.18 0.77
N GLY A 202 20.29 21.35 -0.25
CA GLY A 202 19.70 20.02 -0.40
C GLY A 202 20.13 19.07 0.72
N ILE A 203 21.42 19.01 1.04
CA ILE A 203 21.93 18.13 2.10
C ILE A 203 21.46 18.59 3.48
N GLY A 204 21.38 19.90 3.75
CA GLY A 204 20.87 20.44 5.00
C GLY A 204 19.42 20.02 5.24
N LEU A 205 18.56 20.14 4.21
CA LEU A 205 17.18 19.67 4.28
C LEU A 205 17.12 18.14 4.47
N PHE A 206 17.92 17.38 3.72
CA PHE A 206 17.96 15.92 3.81
C PHE A 206 18.35 15.45 5.23
N LEU A 207 19.43 15.99 5.79
CA LEU A 207 19.91 15.66 7.12
C LEU A 207 18.88 16.02 8.19
N GLY A 208 18.25 17.19 8.09
CA GLY A 208 17.18 17.59 9.00
C GLY A 208 16.01 16.60 9.01
N LEU A 209 15.64 16.07 7.84
CA LEU A 209 14.57 15.07 7.73
C LEU A 209 14.97 13.68 8.24
N VAL A 210 16.23 13.28 8.03
CA VAL A 210 16.75 11.98 8.48
C VAL A 210 16.84 11.96 10.01
N LEU A 211 17.41 13.02 10.60
CA LEU A 211 17.62 13.12 12.05
C LEU A 211 16.31 13.26 12.83
N THR A 212 15.27 13.85 12.23
CA THR A 212 13.93 13.97 12.84
C THR A 212 12.99 12.80 12.48
N GLY A 213 13.51 11.77 11.80
CA GLY A 213 12.78 10.59 11.39
C GLY A 213 12.57 9.58 12.52
N THR A 214 11.33 9.13 12.74
CA THR A 214 11.05 7.96 13.58
C THR A 214 11.23 6.67 12.78
N ASN A 215 11.64 5.58 13.43
CA ASN A 215 11.79 4.27 12.79
C ASN A 215 10.44 3.81 12.22
N ARG A 216 10.45 3.29 10.99
CA ARG A 216 9.24 2.90 10.23
C ARG A 216 9.23 1.42 9.85
N ARG A 217 10.19 0.66 10.37
CA ARG A 217 10.20 -0.79 10.23
C ARG A 217 8.98 -1.35 10.97
N LYS A 218 8.39 -2.39 10.39
CA LYS A 218 7.45 -3.22 11.13
C LYS A 218 8.29 -4.15 11.98
N ASP A 219 7.93 -4.25 13.25
CA ASP A 219 8.49 -5.28 14.12
C ASP A 219 7.82 -6.59 13.71
N ASP A 220 8.65 -7.60 13.41
CA ASP A 220 8.22 -8.95 13.02
C ASP A 220 7.74 -9.74 14.25
#